data_AF-A0AA37GYR4-F1
#
_entry.id   AF-A0AA37GYR4-F1
#
_cell.length_a   1.000
_cell.length_b   1.000
_cell.length_c   1.000
_cell.angle_alpha   90.00
_cell.angle_beta   90.00
_cell.angle_gamma   90.00
#
_symmetry.space_group_name_H-M   'P 1'
#
loop_
_entity.id
_entity.type
_entity.pdbx_description
1 polymer ?
#
loop_
_entity_poly.entity_id
_entity_poly.type
_entity_poly.pdbx_seq_one_letter_code
_entity_poly.pdbx_strand_id
1 'polypeptide(L)'
;MSEAARRAQMMSSHNFTGLSAHAFQKAFWTMYAIEKITSFHFGRSSGFVDSDISCPIPVVPEATIGEFSWFLHLVRFARLLSRAYTSLFSVGVSGNSNAYYLDVINQLDVELEDWQASLPDNGFRPGGAVRPQGVSGTLARSFALLVHYLYYSLLLTLSRTTLVYLPNPEDSQMVARKSSKMKTILTASRCILELTTMIEVEPYTVTWVLAGIPITALFVLFDIVVHDPRHPDTASNLALLDMVAGHFSRIEYASGGTLPGSLIAEFAKIARDYVNEIQNSESGMMDAPELSAAVSTMVSQTTTFELHGGQQAAQPDAMTTTLSDAMARQPPMPGSMPTEFVDFSFDNGLYQVSPSAHMGTDVMGIFSYFLPDLDPMFYQGPTSQYNILPNEGGEFVS
;
A
#
# COMPACT_ATOMS: atom_id res chain seq x y z
N MET A 1 -20.43 1.84 -11.20
CA MET A 1 -20.23 0.39 -11.34
C MET A 1 -21.42 -0.41 -10.80
N SER A 2 -21.92 -0.16 -9.59
CA SER A 2 -23.01 -0.95 -8.98
C SER A 2 -24.29 -1.02 -9.82
N GLU A 3 -24.75 0.10 -10.39
CA GLU A 3 -25.93 0.12 -11.28
C GLU A 3 -25.70 -0.65 -12.58
N ALA A 4 -24.48 -0.62 -13.12
CA ALA A 4 -24.13 -1.35 -14.34
C ALA A 4 -24.11 -2.87 -14.09
N ALA A 5 -23.56 -3.31 -12.96
CA ALA A 5 -23.58 -4.72 -12.53
C ALA A 5 -25.03 -5.22 -12.36
N ARG A 6 -25.88 -4.45 -11.66
CA ARG A 6 -27.29 -4.77 -11.48
C ARG A 6 -28.01 -4.92 -12.82
N ARG A 7 -27.82 -3.99 -13.76
CA ARG A 7 -28.41 -4.06 -15.11
C ARG A 7 -27.89 -5.26 -15.89
N ALA A 8 -26.59 -5.55 -15.82
CA ALA A 8 -25.99 -6.70 -16.50
C ALA A 8 -26.58 -8.02 -16.01
N GLN A 9 -26.76 -8.19 -14.69
CA GLN A 9 -27.40 -9.38 -14.12
C GLN A 9 -28.88 -9.48 -14.51
N MET A 10 -29.64 -8.38 -14.49
CA MET A 10 -31.05 -8.36 -14.92
C MET A 10 -31.22 -8.68 -16.41
N MET A 11 -30.28 -8.26 -17.26
CA MET A 11 -30.32 -8.56 -18.70
C MET A 11 -29.85 -9.98 -19.02
N SER A 12 -29.15 -10.66 -18.11
CA SER A 12 -28.71 -12.06 -18.33
C SER A 12 -29.87 -13.03 -18.53
N SER A 13 -31.08 -12.69 -18.04
CA SER A 13 -32.30 -13.48 -18.26
C SER A 13 -33.05 -13.16 -19.56
N HIS A 14 -32.58 -12.19 -20.36
CA HIS A 14 -33.18 -11.87 -21.66
C HIS A 14 -32.69 -12.83 -22.76
N ASN A 15 -33.60 -13.24 -23.65
CA ASN A 15 -33.32 -14.13 -24.78
C ASN A 15 -32.62 -13.39 -25.94
N PHE A 16 -31.36 -13.00 -25.74
CA PHE A 16 -30.52 -12.55 -26.84
C PHE A 16 -30.20 -13.71 -27.79
N THR A 17 -30.10 -13.43 -29.09
CA THR A 17 -29.71 -14.45 -30.10
C THR A 17 -28.59 -13.93 -31.00
N GLY A 18 -27.83 -14.87 -31.59
CA GLY A 18 -26.78 -14.57 -32.56
C GLY A 18 -25.71 -13.60 -32.05
N LEU A 19 -25.39 -12.59 -32.88
CA LEU A 19 -24.34 -11.61 -32.61
C LEU A 19 -24.62 -10.75 -31.37
N SER A 20 -25.89 -10.44 -31.09
CA SER A 20 -26.28 -9.66 -29.92
C SER A 20 -26.04 -10.42 -28.61
N ALA A 21 -26.25 -11.74 -28.62
CA ALA A 21 -25.94 -12.59 -27.47
C ALA A 21 -24.43 -12.62 -27.18
N HIS A 22 -23.61 -12.78 -28.23
CA HIS A 22 -22.14 -12.79 -28.09
C HIS A 22 -21.61 -11.44 -27.60
N ALA A 23 -22.12 -10.33 -28.15
CA ALA A 23 -21.76 -8.99 -27.70
C ALA A 23 -22.13 -8.74 -26.23
N PHE A 24 -23.33 -9.18 -25.81
CA PHE A 24 -23.77 -9.10 -24.42
C PHE A 24 -22.86 -9.93 -23.50
N GLN A 25 -22.57 -11.18 -23.86
CA GLN A 25 -21.69 -12.07 -23.09
C GLN A 25 -20.31 -11.44 -22.91
N LYS A 26 -19.70 -10.89 -23.97
CA LYS A 26 -18.41 -10.19 -23.88
C LYS A 26 -18.49 -9.00 -22.92
N ALA A 27 -19.50 -8.14 -23.07
CA ALA A 27 -19.67 -6.97 -22.21
C ALA A 27 -19.89 -7.36 -20.74
N PHE A 28 -20.72 -8.39 -20.50
CA PHE A 28 -21.00 -8.92 -19.16
C PHE A 28 -19.72 -9.34 -18.45
N TRP A 29 -18.91 -10.19 -19.10
CA TRP A 29 -17.70 -10.75 -18.50
C TRP A 29 -16.55 -9.74 -18.39
N THR A 30 -16.42 -8.81 -19.33
CA THR A 30 -15.49 -7.67 -19.18
C THR A 30 -15.87 -6.80 -17.98
N MET A 31 -17.16 -6.48 -17.83
CA MET A 31 -17.64 -5.69 -16.70
C MET A 31 -17.45 -6.43 -15.38
N TYR A 32 -17.77 -7.72 -15.35
CA TYR A 32 -17.50 -8.61 -14.21
C TYR A 32 -16.03 -8.57 -13.81
N ALA A 33 -15.11 -8.75 -14.76
CA ALA A 33 -13.69 -8.78 -14.46
C ALA A 33 -13.16 -7.44 -13.92
N ILE A 34 -13.50 -6.34 -14.58
CA ILE A 34 -13.10 -4.99 -14.14
C ILE A 34 -13.67 -4.71 -12.74
N GLU A 35 -14.93 -5.07 -12.50
CA GLU A 35 -15.58 -4.89 -11.20
C GLU A 35 -14.88 -5.70 -10.11
N LYS A 36 -14.64 -7.01 -10.30
CA LYS A 36 -13.98 -7.85 -9.30
C LYS A 36 -12.57 -7.38 -8.96
N ILE A 37 -11.78 -7.02 -9.97
CA ILE A 37 -10.41 -6.53 -9.78
C ILE A 37 -10.41 -5.19 -9.03
N THR A 38 -11.28 -4.26 -9.43
CA THR A 38 -11.42 -2.96 -8.79
C THR A 38 -11.90 -3.10 -7.36
N SER A 39 -12.97 -3.86 -7.12
CA SER A 39 -13.55 -4.08 -5.79
C SER A 39 -12.55 -4.73 -4.83
N PHE A 40 -11.77 -5.71 -5.31
CA PHE A 40 -10.72 -6.34 -4.51
C PHE A 40 -9.61 -5.37 -4.10
N HIS A 41 -9.06 -4.59 -5.04
CA HIS A 41 -7.94 -3.69 -4.74
C HIS A 41 -8.34 -2.40 -4.00
N PHE A 42 -9.60 -1.98 -4.06
CA PHE A 42 -10.10 -0.80 -3.35
C PHE A 42 -10.94 -1.13 -2.11
N GLY A 43 -11.00 -2.41 -1.70
CA GLY A 43 -11.72 -2.83 -0.49
C GLY A 43 -13.24 -2.61 -0.54
N ARG A 44 -13.84 -2.61 -1.74
CA ARG A 44 -15.29 -2.43 -1.91
C ARG A 44 -16.00 -3.76 -2.02
N SER A 45 -17.23 -3.83 -1.52
CA SER A 45 -18.08 -5.01 -1.73
C SER A 45 -18.42 -5.15 -3.22
N SER A 46 -18.40 -6.39 -3.70
CA SER A 46 -18.70 -6.65 -5.11
C SER A 46 -20.20 -6.62 -5.37
N GLY A 47 -20.59 -5.96 -6.46
CA GLY A 47 -21.99 -5.95 -6.91
C GLY A 47 -22.43 -7.22 -7.62
N PHE A 48 -21.49 -8.02 -8.13
CA PHE A 48 -21.78 -9.29 -8.79
C PHE A 48 -21.81 -10.43 -7.78
N VAL A 49 -22.96 -11.08 -7.67
CA VAL A 49 -23.15 -12.31 -6.89
C VAL A 49 -22.85 -13.51 -7.79
N ASP A 50 -21.78 -14.24 -7.48
CA ASP A 50 -21.25 -15.29 -8.35
C ASP A 50 -22.21 -16.48 -8.56
N SER A 51 -23.05 -16.78 -7.57
CA SER A 51 -24.07 -17.83 -7.63
C SER A 51 -25.22 -17.51 -8.59
N ASP A 52 -25.40 -16.23 -8.93
CA ASP A 52 -26.55 -15.75 -9.70
C ASP A 52 -26.18 -15.52 -11.18
N ILE A 53 -24.96 -15.88 -11.57
CA ILE A 53 -24.45 -15.69 -12.93
C ILE A 53 -24.86 -16.88 -13.80
N SER A 54 -25.79 -16.64 -14.73
CA SER A 54 -26.20 -17.60 -15.77
C SER A 54 -25.55 -17.36 -17.14
N CYS A 55 -24.80 -16.27 -17.30
CA CYS A 55 -24.18 -15.87 -18.55
C CYS A 55 -22.98 -16.80 -18.89
N PRO A 56 -22.97 -17.52 -20.03
CA PRO A 56 -21.85 -18.37 -20.41
C PRO A 56 -20.63 -17.53 -20.83
N ILE A 57 -19.41 -18.08 -20.64
CA ILE A 57 -18.17 -17.41 -21.08
C ILE A 57 -18.04 -17.52 -22.60
N PRO A 58 -17.99 -16.40 -23.35
CA PRO A 58 -17.85 -16.43 -24.79
C PRO A 58 -16.40 -16.73 -25.19
N VAL A 59 -16.22 -17.32 -26.38
CA VAL A 59 -14.92 -17.33 -27.06
C VAL A 59 -14.70 -15.97 -27.70
N VAL A 60 -13.54 -15.36 -27.47
CA VAL A 60 -13.19 -14.01 -27.94
C VAL A 60 -11.86 -14.08 -28.74
N PRO A 61 -11.92 -14.45 -30.03
CA PRO A 61 -10.72 -14.62 -30.85
C PRO A 61 -9.90 -13.32 -30.98
N GLU A 62 -10.55 -12.17 -30.99
CA GLU A 62 -9.89 -10.86 -31.07
C GLU A 62 -9.04 -10.52 -29.83
N ALA A 63 -9.26 -11.20 -28.71
CA ALA A 63 -8.47 -11.07 -27.48
C ALA A 63 -7.45 -12.19 -27.32
N THR A 64 -7.04 -12.84 -28.42
CA THR A 64 -6.12 -13.97 -28.42
C THR A 64 -4.82 -13.60 -29.14
N ILE A 65 -3.68 -13.87 -28.51
CA ILE A 65 -2.33 -13.64 -29.06
C ILE A 65 -1.61 -14.98 -29.13
N GLY A 66 -1.50 -15.56 -30.33
CA GLY A 66 -1.04 -16.95 -30.48
C GLY A 66 -1.98 -17.90 -29.74
N GLU A 67 -1.45 -18.67 -28.78
CA GLU A 67 -2.23 -19.56 -27.90
C GLU A 67 -2.75 -18.86 -26.63
N PHE A 68 -2.40 -17.59 -26.41
CA PHE A 68 -2.77 -16.85 -25.21
C PHE A 68 -4.12 -16.14 -25.36
N SER A 69 -5.18 -16.66 -24.73
CA SER A 69 -6.46 -15.96 -24.64
C SER A 69 -6.51 -15.02 -23.44
N TRP A 70 -6.22 -13.72 -23.64
CA TRP A 70 -6.24 -12.72 -22.57
C TRP A 70 -7.59 -12.69 -21.84
N PHE A 71 -8.69 -12.67 -22.60
CA PHE A 71 -10.03 -12.58 -22.06
C PHE A 71 -10.36 -13.74 -21.09
N LEU A 72 -10.04 -14.97 -21.47
CA LEU A 72 -10.31 -16.14 -20.63
C LEU A 72 -9.46 -16.10 -19.35
N HIS A 73 -8.18 -15.76 -19.44
CA HIS A 73 -7.31 -15.68 -18.27
C HIS A 73 -7.74 -14.57 -17.30
N LEU A 74 -8.16 -13.42 -17.84
CA LEU A 74 -8.68 -12.31 -17.04
C LEU A 74 -9.97 -12.70 -16.29
N VAL A 75 -10.91 -13.38 -16.96
CA VAL A 75 -12.16 -13.85 -16.33
C VAL A 75 -11.88 -14.90 -15.25
N ARG A 76 -10.97 -15.85 -15.52
CA ARG A 76 -10.55 -16.86 -14.52
C ARG A 76 -9.91 -16.19 -13.31
N PHE A 77 -9.05 -15.20 -13.51
CA PHE A 77 -8.44 -14.45 -12.43
C PHE A 77 -9.47 -13.66 -11.61
N ALA A 78 -10.43 -13.02 -12.27
CA ALA A 78 -11.52 -12.31 -11.59
C ALA A 78 -12.39 -13.23 -10.73
N ARG A 79 -12.63 -14.47 -11.17
CA ARG A 79 -13.31 -15.52 -10.38
C ARG A 79 -12.48 -15.92 -9.16
N LEU A 80 -11.16 -16.07 -9.32
CA LEU A 80 -10.24 -16.34 -8.21
C LEU A 80 -10.26 -15.21 -7.17
N LEU A 81 -10.23 -13.94 -7.60
CA LEU A 81 -10.36 -12.78 -6.70
C LEU A 81 -11.70 -12.77 -5.96
N SER A 82 -12.79 -13.07 -6.67
CA SER A 82 -14.13 -13.17 -6.08
C SER A 82 -14.19 -14.22 -4.97
N ARG A 83 -13.59 -15.39 -5.19
CA ARG A 83 -13.45 -16.42 -4.17
C ARG A 83 -12.55 -15.98 -3.01
N ALA A 84 -11.39 -15.41 -3.28
CA ALA A 84 -10.48 -14.91 -2.25
C ALA A 84 -11.19 -13.89 -1.36
N TYR A 85 -11.92 -12.94 -1.95
CA TYR A 85 -12.72 -11.97 -1.22
C TYR A 85 -13.77 -12.61 -0.32
N THR A 86 -14.61 -13.48 -0.89
CA THR A 86 -15.73 -14.08 -0.16
C THR A 86 -15.27 -15.00 0.98
N SER A 87 -14.16 -15.71 0.80
CA SER A 87 -13.64 -16.69 1.77
C SER A 87 -12.68 -16.12 2.82
N LEU A 88 -12.00 -15.00 2.55
CA LEU A 88 -11.02 -14.39 3.47
C LEU A 88 -11.45 -13.02 4.03
N PHE A 89 -12.13 -12.20 3.24
CA PHE A 89 -12.31 -10.77 3.55
C PHE A 89 -13.77 -10.35 3.74
N SER A 90 -14.72 -11.25 3.52
CA SER A 90 -16.14 -10.94 3.73
C SER A 90 -16.50 -10.91 5.22
N VAL A 91 -17.45 -10.05 5.59
CA VAL A 91 -17.95 -10.00 6.97
C VAL A 91 -18.57 -11.34 7.40
N GLY A 92 -19.14 -12.10 6.47
CA GLY A 92 -19.76 -13.40 6.77
C GLY A 92 -18.76 -14.47 7.26
N VAL A 93 -17.46 -14.28 7.03
CA VAL A 93 -16.43 -15.19 7.54
C VAL A 93 -15.74 -14.68 8.81
N SER A 94 -16.07 -13.48 9.29
CA SER A 94 -15.47 -12.94 10.51
C SER A 94 -15.89 -13.78 11.72
N GLY A 95 -14.91 -14.33 12.44
CA GLY A 95 -15.14 -15.25 13.56
C GLY A 95 -14.78 -16.71 13.28
N ASN A 96 -14.33 -17.05 12.07
CA ASN A 96 -13.68 -18.34 11.83
C ASN A 96 -12.31 -18.43 12.53
N SER A 97 -11.83 -19.66 12.73
CA SER A 97 -10.53 -19.90 13.37
C SER A 97 -9.33 -19.57 12.45
N ASN A 98 -8.16 -19.29 13.02
CA ASN A 98 -6.92 -19.13 12.25
C ASN A 98 -6.63 -20.35 11.35
N ALA A 99 -6.97 -21.56 11.81
CA ALA A 99 -6.79 -22.79 11.03
C ALA A 99 -7.65 -22.79 9.76
N TYR A 100 -8.89 -22.30 9.84
CA TYR A 100 -9.76 -22.12 8.67
C TYR A 100 -9.11 -21.17 7.64
N TYR A 101 -8.65 -19.99 8.09
CA TYR A 101 -8.03 -19.03 7.17
C TYR A 101 -6.76 -19.58 6.53
N LEU A 102 -5.89 -20.24 7.30
CA LEU A 102 -4.68 -20.86 6.77
C LEU A 102 -5.00 -21.96 5.74
N ASP A 103 -6.04 -22.77 5.95
CA ASP A 103 -6.47 -23.78 4.99
C ASP A 103 -6.98 -23.14 3.69
N VAL A 104 -7.87 -22.15 3.80
CA VAL A 104 -8.39 -21.40 2.64
C VAL A 104 -7.26 -20.73 1.85
N ILE A 105 -6.28 -20.11 2.53
CA ILE A 105 -5.12 -19.50 1.87
C ILE A 105 -4.30 -20.54 1.11
N ASN A 106 -4.06 -21.73 1.69
CA ASN A 106 -3.31 -22.77 0.97
C ASN A 106 -4.06 -23.22 -0.30
N GLN A 107 -5.39 -23.34 -0.25
CA GLN A 107 -6.19 -23.67 -1.44
C GLN A 107 -6.10 -22.58 -2.51
N LEU A 108 -6.16 -21.31 -2.09
CA LEU A 108 -6.02 -20.16 -3.00
C LEU A 108 -4.61 -20.02 -3.58
N ASP A 109 -3.56 -20.34 -2.80
CA ASP A 109 -2.18 -20.41 -3.28
C ASP A 109 -2.07 -21.45 -4.41
N VAL A 110 -2.62 -22.66 -4.23
CA VAL A 110 -2.65 -23.72 -5.27
C VAL A 110 -3.39 -23.24 -6.52
N GLU A 111 -4.54 -22.60 -6.37
CA GLU A 111 -5.31 -22.10 -7.53
C GLU A 111 -4.62 -20.96 -8.27
N LEU A 112 -3.88 -20.11 -7.54
CA LEU A 112 -3.06 -19.07 -8.13
C LEU A 112 -1.89 -19.67 -8.92
N GLU A 113 -1.24 -20.71 -8.39
CA GLU A 113 -0.19 -21.47 -9.07
C GLU A 113 -0.73 -22.19 -10.32
N ASP A 114 -1.91 -22.81 -10.24
CA ASP A 114 -2.56 -23.44 -11.39
C ASP A 114 -2.90 -22.42 -12.47
N TRP A 115 -3.42 -21.24 -12.07
CA TRP A 115 -3.68 -20.14 -13.00
C TRP A 115 -2.39 -19.65 -13.65
N GLN A 116 -1.31 -19.49 -12.87
CA GLN A 116 0.02 -19.10 -13.37
C GLN A 116 0.58 -20.13 -14.36
N ALA A 117 0.47 -21.42 -14.03
CA ALA A 117 0.94 -22.52 -14.87
C ALA A 117 0.16 -22.60 -16.19
N SER A 118 -1.11 -22.17 -16.21
CA SER A 118 -1.92 -22.12 -17.44
C SER A 118 -1.45 -21.05 -18.44
N LEU A 119 -0.66 -20.07 -18.00
CA LEU A 119 -0.11 -19.01 -18.86
C LEU A 119 1.09 -19.53 -19.68
N PRO A 120 1.27 -19.06 -20.92
CA PRO A 120 2.39 -19.46 -21.75
C PRO A 120 3.71 -18.80 -21.30
N ASP A 121 4.80 -19.58 -21.38
CA ASP A 121 6.16 -19.17 -20.96
C ASP A 121 6.93 -18.44 -22.07
N ASN A 122 6.27 -17.49 -22.72
CA ASN A 122 6.82 -16.59 -23.73
C ASN A 122 6.71 -15.13 -23.28
N GLY A 123 6.78 -14.91 -21.97
CA GLY A 123 6.75 -13.60 -21.33
C GLY A 123 5.40 -13.23 -20.69
N PHE A 124 4.37 -14.07 -20.81
CA PHE A 124 3.12 -13.89 -20.06
C PHE A 124 3.16 -14.53 -18.67
N ARG A 125 3.87 -15.65 -18.48
CA ARG A 125 3.98 -16.35 -17.20
C ARG A 125 4.88 -15.60 -16.20
N PRO A 126 4.35 -15.11 -15.06
CA PRO A 126 5.16 -14.56 -13.98
C PRO A 126 6.18 -15.58 -13.48
N GLY A 127 7.41 -15.16 -13.19
CA GLY A 127 8.50 -16.09 -12.81
C GLY A 127 8.99 -17.01 -13.94
N GLY A 128 8.49 -16.84 -15.17
CA GLY A 128 8.94 -17.56 -16.35
C GLY A 128 10.34 -17.15 -16.83
N ALA A 129 10.86 -17.87 -17.82
CA ALA A 129 12.21 -17.63 -18.35
C ALA A 129 12.33 -16.32 -19.12
N VAL A 130 11.24 -15.90 -19.77
CA VAL A 130 11.17 -14.68 -20.56
C VAL A 130 10.57 -13.57 -19.70
N ARG A 131 11.29 -12.44 -19.60
CA ARG A 131 10.80 -11.25 -18.92
C ARG A 131 9.67 -10.58 -19.71
N PRO A 132 8.69 -9.91 -19.07
CA PRO A 132 7.60 -9.24 -19.76
C PRO A 132 8.06 -8.13 -20.72
N GLN A 133 9.23 -7.52 -20.47
CA GLN A 133 9.85 -6.54 -21.37
C GLN A 133 10.25 -7.16 -22.73
N GLY A 134 10.56 -8.47 -22.76
CA GLY A 134 10.95 -9.21 -23.96
C GLY A 134 9.78 -9.56 -24.88
N VAL A 135 8.54 -9.33 -24.45
CA VAL A 135 7.35 -9.60 -25.27
C VAL A 135 7.30 -8.62 -26.45
N SER A 136 7.12 -9.19 -27.65
CA SER A 136 7.01 -8.43 -28.91
C SER A 136 5.58 -7.95 -29.15
N GLY A 137 5.46 -6.69 -29.57
CA GLY A 137 4.16 -6.04 -29.83
C GLY A 137 3.61 -5.30 -28.61
N THR A 138 3.11 -4.08 -28.84
CA THR A 138 2.62 -3.19 -27.78
C THR A 138 1.49 -3.83 -26.98
N LEU A 139 0.45 -4.34 -27.65
CA LEU A 139 -0.70 -4.97 -26.99
C LEU A 139 -0.31 -6.20 -26.16
N ALA A 140 0.55 -7.06 -26.71
CA ALA A 140 1.04 -8.26 -26.02
C ALA A 140 1.83 -7.89 -24.76
N ARG A 141 2.66 -6.86 -24.83
CA ARG A 141 3.41 -6.33 -23.68
C ARG A 141 2.48 -5.74 -22.62
N SER A 142 1.44 -5.01 -23.02
CA SER A 142 0.42 -4.52 -22.09
C SER A 142 -0.30 -5.66 -21.38
N PHE A 143 -0.69 -6.72 -22.09
CA PHE A 143 -1.30 -7.89 -21.45
C PHE A 143 -0.32 -8.64 -20.54
N ALA A 144 0.94 -8.81 -20.95
CA ALA A 144 1.97 -9.40 -20.10
C ALA A 144 2.14 -8.60 -18.79
N LEU A 145 2.20 -7.27 -18.88
CA LEU A 145 2.23 -6.37 -17.74
C LEU A 145 1.03 -6.61 -16.81
N LEU A 146 -0.20 -6.62 -17.35
CA LEU A 146 -1.40 -6.83 -16.54
C LEU A 146 -1.41 -8.21 -15.86
N VAL A 147 -1.04 -9.28 -16.56
CA VAL A 147 -0.94 -10.62 -15.99
C VAL A 147 0.04 -10.66 -14.81
N HIS A 148 1.21 -10.04 -14.94
CA HIS A 148 2.19 -9.97 -13.87
C HIS A 148 1.69 -9.16 -12.68
N TYR A 149 1.05 -8.00 -12.94
CA TYR A 149 0.45 -7.18 -11.90
C TYR A 149 -0.60 -7.95 -11.09
N LEU A 150 -1.51 -8.64 -11.79
CA LEU A 150 -2.56 -9.44 -11.16
C LEU A 150 -1.97 -10.57 -10.32
N TYR A 151 -1.01 -11.32 -10.87
CA TYR A 151 -0.36 -12.41 -10.13
C TYR A 151 0.31 -11.93 -8.85
N TYR A 152 1.23 -10.96 -8.96
CA TYR A 152 1.99 -10.51 -7.81
C TYR A 152 1.12 -9.77 -6.80
N SER A 153 0.03 -9.12 -7.22
CA SER A 153 -0.89 -8.46 -6.30
C SER A 153 -1.65 -9.46 -5.42
N LEU A 154 -2.18 -10.55 -6.00
CA LEU A 154 -2.83 -11.59 -5.21
C LEU A 154 -1.83 -12.38 -4.37
N LEU A 155 -0.65 -12.73 -4.92
CA LEU A 155 0.42 -13.39 -4.17
C LEU A 155 0.84 -12.57 -2.94
N LEU A 156 0.99 -11.25 -3.12
CA LEU A 156 1.31 -10.32 -2.04
C LEU A 156 0.20 -10.32 -0.99
N THR A 157 -1.07 -10.21 -1.39
CA THR A 157 -2.21 -10.24 -0.47
C THR A 157 -2.26 -11.55 0.31
N LEU A 158 -2.23 -12.71 -0.35
CA LEU A 158 -2.28 -14.02 0.31
C LEU A 158 -1.10 -14.24 1.26
N SER A 159 0.11 -13.81 0.86
CA SER A 159 1.30 -13.93 1.70
C SER A 159 1.21 -13.07 2.96
N ARG A 160 0.70 -11.83 2.84
CA ARG A 160 0.46 -10.94 3.99
C ARG A 160 -0.63 -11.50 4.90
N THR A 161 -1.75 -11.93 4.33
CA THR A 161 -2.84 -12.55 5.09
C THR A 161 -2.36 -13.82 5.81
N THR A 162 -1.44 -14.59 5.22
CA THR A 162 -0.80 -15.72 5.90
C THR A 162 -0.10 -15.27 7.18
N LEU A 163 0.67 -14.17 7.14
CA LEU A 163 1.40 -13.68 8.31
C LEU A 163 0.48 -13.23 9.45
N VAL A 164 -0.72 -12.73 9.15
CA VAL A 164 -1.73 -12.32 10.13
C VAL A 164 -2.28 -13.53 10.91
N TYR A 165 -2.56 -14.64 10.21
CA TYR A 165 -3.17 -15.82 10.84
C TYR A 165 -2.15 -16.86 11.34
N LEU A 166 -0.87 -16.67 11.02
CA LEU A 166 0.19 -17.51 11.60
C LEU A 166 0.29 -17.25 13.11
N PRO A 167 0.36 -18.30 13.94
CA PRO A 167 0.63 -18.15 15.36
C PRO A 167 2.00 -17.50 15.61
N ASN A 168 2.24 -17.10 16.86
CA ASN A 168 3.55 -16.64 17.26
C ASN A 168 4.59 -17.77 17.14
N PRO A 169 5.80 -17.47 16.64
CA PRO A 169 6.82 -18.48 16.36
C PRO A 169 7.33 -19.13 17.64
N GLU A 170 6.73 -20.26 18.01
CA GLU A 170 7.20 -21.11 19.12
C GLU A 170 8.20 -22.17 18.65
N ASP A 171 8.04 -22.66 17.41
CA ASP A 171 8.85 -23.73 16.83
C ASP A 171 9.65 -23.29 15.60
N SER A 172 10.78 -23.98 15.35
CA SER A 172 11.65 -23.70 14.19
C SER A 172 10.94 -23.80 12.83
N GLN A 173 9.94 -24.68 12.71
CA GLN A 173 9.15 -24.80 11.48
C GLN A 173 8.31 -23.54 11.22
N MET A 174 7.77 -22.93 12.27
CA MET A 174 6.94 -21.73 12.16
C MET A 174 7.80 -20.51 11.81
N VAL A 175 8.97 -20.39 12.42
CA VAL A 175 9.99 -19.38 12.06
C VAL A 175 10.34 -19.50 10.57
N ALA A 176 10.61 -20.72 10.09
CA ALA A 176 10.94 -20.96 8.69
C ALA A 176 9.77 -20.58 7.75
N ARG A 177 8.52 -20.91 8.14
CA ARG A 177 7.32 -20.55 7.36
C ARG A 177 7.12 -19.03 7.29
N LYS A 178 7.26 -18.32 8.41
CA LYS A 178 7.17 -16.85 8.47
C LYS A 178 8.26 -16.19 7.63
N SER A 179 9.51 -16.65 7.76
CA SER A 179 10.64 -16.18 6.94
C SER A 179 10.41 -16.41 5.44
N SER A 180 9.91 -17.59 5.06
CA SER A 180 9.57 -17.90 3.66
C SER A 180 8.51 -16.95 3.12
N LYS A 181 7.42 -16.70 3.87
CA LYS A 181 6.36 -15.79 3.43
C LYS A 181 6.84 -14.33 3.38
N MET A 182 7.70 -13.91 4.30
CA MET A 182 8.34 -12.58 4.24
C MET A 182 9.20 -12.42 2.98
N LYS A 183 9.97 -13.44 2.60
CA LYS A 183 10.73 -13.44 1.33
C LYS A 183 9.81 -13.35 0.11
N THR A 184 8.68 -14.06 0.11
CA THR A 184 7.67 -13.95 -0.95
C THR A 184 7.10 -12.54 -1.03
N ILE A 185 6.76 -11.92 0.11
CA ILE A 185 6.25 -10.54 0.19
C ILE A 185 7.26 -9.56 -0.40
N LEU A 186 8.53 -9.63 0.02
CA LEU A 186 9.61 -8.79 -0.51
C LEU A 186 9.79 -8.98 -2.02
N THR A 187 9.77 -10.23 -2.49
CA THR A 187 9.92 -10.52 -3.92
C THR A 187 8.74 -9.97 -4.73
N ALA A 188 7.51 -10.21 -4.26
CA ALA A 188 6.31 -9.76 -4.94
C ALA A 188 6.22 -8.22 -4.98
N SER A 189 6.54 -7.54 -3.87
CA SER A 189 6.55 -6.07 -3.83
C SER A 189 7.57 -5.52 -4.81
N ARG A 190 8.81 -6.01 -4.80
CA ARG A 190 9.86 -5.60 -5.75
C ARG A 190 9.43 -5.81 -7.20
N CYS A 191 8.87 -6.97 -7.53
CA CYS A 191 8.38 -7.24 -8.88
C CYS A 191 7.28 -6.26 -9.32
N ILE A 192 6.31 -5.95 -8.46
CA ILE A 192 5.28 -4.95 -8.77
C ILE A 192 5.91 -3.58 -9.06
N LEU A 193 6.84 -3.14 -8.19
CA LEU A 193 7.47 -1.83 -8.33
C LEU A 193 8.34 -1.74 -9.57
N GLU A 194 9.12 -2.77 -9.90
CA GLU A 194 9.91 -2.85 -11.15
C GLU A 194 9.02 -2.75 -12.40
N LEU A 195 7.81 -3.33 -12.36
CA LEU A 195 6.88 -3.28 -13.49
C LEU A 195 6.28 -1.88 -13.70
N THR A 196 6.36 -0.95 -12.73
CA THR A 196 5.86 0.43 -12.92
C THR A 196 6.55 1.16 -14.06
N THR A 197 7.79 0.79 -14.40
CA THR A 197 8.52 1.39 -15.53
C THR A 197 7.89 1.07 -16.88
N MET A 198 7.08 0.02 -16.96
CA MET A 198 6.38 -0.40 -18.17
C MET A 198 4.98 0.18 -18.30
N ILE A 199 4.47 0.87 -17.27
CA ILE A 199 3.13 1.47 -17.30
C ILE A 199 3.15 2.73 -18.15
N GLU A 200 2.22 2.79 -19.11
CA GLU A 200 1.88 4.02 -19.83
C GLU A 200 0.90 4.85 -19.00
N VAL A 201 1.33 6.07 -18.64
CA VAL A 201 0.53 7.03 -17.86
C VAL A 201 -0.37 7.79 -18.81
N GLU A 202 -1.51 7.18 -19.14
CA GLU A 202 -2.49 7.70 -20.09
C GLU A 202 -3.93 7.60 -19.54
N PRO A 203 -4.89 8.41 -20.01
CA PRO A 203 -6.27 8.42 -19.49
C PRO A 203 -7.03 7.10 -19.62
N TYR A 204 -6.62 6.23 -20.55
CA TYR A 204 -7.23 4.91 -20.76
C TYR A 204 -6.63 3.82 -19.85
N THR A 205 -5.54 4.11 -19.14
CA THR A 205 -4.92 3.17 -18.21
C THR A 205 -5.76 3.08 -16.93
N VAL A 206 -6.14 1.85 -16.59
CA VAL A 206 -7.00 1.58 -15.42
C VAL A 206 -6.32 1.94 -14.10
N THR A 207 -7.07 2.59 -13.19
CA THR A 207 -6.55 3.15 -11.93
C THR A 207 -5.88 2.13 -11.01
N TRP A 208 -6.35 0.88 -11.00
CA TRP A 208 -5.75 -0.17 -10.16
C TRP A 208 -4.34 -0.56 -10.64
N VAL A 209 -4.04 -0.46 -11.94
CA VAL A 209 -2.68 -0.62 -12.48
C VAL A 209 -1.87 0.64 -12.20
N LEU A 210 -2.46 1.80 -12.46
CA LEU A 210 -1.76 3.08 -12.40
C LEU A 210 -1.29 3.41 -10.98
N ALA A 211 -2.13 3.16 -9.97
CA ALA A 211 -1.91 3.58 -8.60
C ALA A 211 -2.25 2.51 -7.55
N GLY A 212 -3.38 1.80 -7.65
CA GLY A 212 -3.85 0.92 -6.56
C GLY A 212 -2.85 -0.17 -6.15
N ILE A 213 -2.41 -0.99 -7.10
CA ILE A 213 -1.44 -2.07 -6.85
C ILE A 213 -0.04 -1.50 -6.51
N PRO A 214 0.52 -0.51 -7.26
CA PRO A 214 1.82 0.07 -6.93
C PRO A 214 1.89 0.71 -5.53
N ILE A 215 0.85 1.43 -5.09
CA ILE A 215 0.79 2.01 -3.74
C ILE A 215 0.87 0.91 -2.67
N THR A 216 0.13 -0.19 -2.86
CA THR A 216 0.15 -1.33 -1.92
C THR A 216 1.55 -1.93 -1.81
N ALA A 217 2.23 -2.14 -2.93
CA ALA A 217 3.59 -2.67 -2.95
C ALA A 217 4.62 -1.67 -2.38
N LEU A 218 4.43 -0.37 -2.60
CA LEU A 218 5.27 0.70 -2.06
C LEU A 218 5.21 0.70 -0.54
N PHE A 219 4.01 0.66 0.05
CA PHE A 219 3.87 0.63 1.51
C PHE A 219 4.49 -0.62 2.13
N VAL A 220 4.32 -1.77 1.48
CA VAL A 220 4.97 -3.00 1.95
C VAL A 220 6.49 -2.90 1.90
N LEU A 221 7.06 -2.36 0.81
CA LEU A 221 8.51 -2.24 0.70
C LEU A 221 9.07 -1.18 1.66
N PHE A 222 8.36 -0.07 1.82
CA PHE A 222 8.64 0.96 2.81
C PHE A 222 8.67 0.37 4.22
N ASP A 223 7.63 -0.41 4.57
CA ASP A 223 7.50 -1.09 5.85
C ASP A 223 8.70 -2.01 6.12
N ILE A 224 9.10 -2.83 5.14
CA ILE A 224 10.27 -3.71 5.26
C ILE A 224 11.56 -2.90 5.49
N VAL A 225 11.75 -1.79 4.77
CA VAL A 225 12.94 -0.92 4.91
C VAL A 225 13.01 -0.27 6.29
N VAL A 226 11.87 0.18 6.83
CA VAL A 226 11.81 0.79 8.16
C VAL A 226 12.03 -0.25 9.26
N HIS A 227 11.49 -1.47 9.10
CA HIS A 227 11.66 -2.54 10.09
C HIS A 227 13.05 -3.17 10.10
N ASP A 228 13.69 -3.32 8.93
CA ASP A 228 15.04 -3.86 8.81
C ASP A 228 15.94 -2.94 7.95
N PRO A 229 16.34 -1.78 8.50
CA PRO A 229 17.15 -0.79 7.78
C PRO A 229 18.57 -1.30 7.48
N ARG A 230 19.00 -2.41 8.09
CA ARG A 230 20.32 -3.02 7.92
C ARG A 230 20.31 -4.23 6.98
N HIS A 231 19.17 -4.55 6.36
CA HIS A 231 19.09 -5.62 5.38
C HIS A 231 20.07 -5.36 4.21
N PRO A 232 20.79 -6.38 3.69
CA PRO A 232 21.74 -6.21 2.59
C PRO A 232 21.10 -5.58 1.33
N ASP A 233 19.80 -5.83 1.12
CA ASP A 233 19.06 -5.29 -0.01
C ASP A 233 18.47 -3.88 0.22
N THR A 234 18.67 -3.26 1.39
CA THR A 234 18.05 -1.96 1.73
C THR A 234 18.37 -0.88 0.70
N ALA A 235 19.62 -0.77 0.25
CA ALA A 235 19.99 0.20 -0.78
C ALA A 235 19.22 -0.03 -2.10
N SER A 236 19.04 -1.29 -2.51
CA SER A 236 18.25 -1.64 -3.68
C SER A 236 16.75 -1.38 -3.47
N ASN A 237 16.23 -1.59 -2.26
CA ASN A 237 14.84 -1.31 -1.93
C ASN A 237 14.55 0.20 -1.95
N LEU A 238 15.46 1.02 -1.43
CA LEU A 238 15.37 2.49 -1.51
C LEU A 238 15.35 2.99 -2.95
N ALA A 239 16.18 2.42 -3.82
CA ALA A 239 16.18 2.75 -5.25
C ALA A 239 14.85 2.40 -5.95
N LEU A 240 14.19 1.32 -5.53
CA LEU A 240 12.84 0.98 -6.03
C LEU A 240 11.77 1.95 -5.52
N LEU A 241 11.88 2.40 -4.26
CA LEU A 241 11.00 3.45 -3.74
C LEU A 241 11.17 4.77 -4.52
N ASP A 242 12.39 5.13 -4.89
CA ASP A 242 12.67 6.29 -5.76
C ASP A 242 12.08 6.15 -7.16
N MET A 243 12.24 4.98 -7.77
CA MET A 243 11.68 4.70 -9.09
C MET A 243 10.16 4.89 -9.10
N VAL A 244 9.49 4.42 -8.06
CA VAL A 244 8.03 4.48 -7.92
C VAL A 244 7.58 5.88 -7.56
N ALA A 245 8.33 6.62 -6.74
CA ALA A 245 8.11 8.05 -6.52
C ALA A 245 8.09 8.81 -7.85
N GLY A 246 9.07 8.55 -8.74
CA GLY A 246 9.09 9.11 -10.08
C GLY A 246 7.87 8.72 -10.93
N HIS A 247 7.39 7.48 -10.81
CA HIS A 247 6.14 7.05 -11.45
C HIS A 247 4.93 7.87 -10.99
N PHE A 248 4.79 8.11 -9.68
CA PHE A 248 3.70 8.94 -9.14
C PHE A 248 3.82 10.42 -9.53
N SER A 249 5.03 10.98 -9.58
CA SER A 249 5.24 12.33 -10.12
C SER A 249 4.80 12.46 -11.59
N ARG A 250 5.00 11.41 -12.41
CA ARG A 250 4.48 11.38 -13.79
C ARG A 250 2.95 11.39 -13.83
N ILE A 251 2.30 10.66 -12.93
CA ILE A 251 0.83 10.65 -12.82
C ILE A 251 0.32 12.05 -12.45
N GLU A 252 0.94 12.70 -11.46
CA GLU A 252 0.57 14.05 -11.04
C GLU A 252 0.67 15.04 -12.21
N TYR A 253 1.81 15.02 -12.91
CA TYR A 253 2.03 15.86 -14.10
C TYR A 253 0.97 15.59 -15.19
N ALA A 254 0.75 14.32 -15.54
CA ALA A 254 -0.22 13.94 -16.58
C ALA A 254 -1.67 14.29 -16.20
N SER A 255 -2.00 14.30 -14.90
CA SER A 255 -3.31 14.66 -14.39
C SER A 255 -3.51 16.17 -14.18
N GLY A 256 -2.52 17.00 -14.50
CA GLY A 256 -2.55 18.43 -14.23
C GLY A 256 -2.63 18.78 -12.74
N GLY A 257 -2.10 17.93 -11.87
CA GLY A 257 -2.13 18.08 -10.41
C GLY A 257 -3.41 17.58 -9.74
N THR A 258 -4.36 17.00 -10.48
CA THR A 258 -5.60 16.44 -9.90
C THR A 258 -5.33 15.24 -8.99
N LEU A 259 -4.34 14.43 -9.33
CA LEU A 259 -3.86 13.30 -8.52
C LEU A 259 -2.54 13.70 -7.86
N PRO A 260 -2.45 13.83 -6.53
CA PRO A 260 -1.26 14.35 -5.86
C PRO A 260 -0.21 13.25 -5.66
N GLY A 261 0.44 12.87 -6.75
CA GLY A 261 1.50 11.85 -6.75
C GLY A 261 2.71 12.20 -5.87
N SER A 262 2.99 13.50 -5.69
CA SER A 262 4.00 14.04 -4.78
C SER A 262 3.87 13.55 -3.34
N LEU A 263 2.65 13.34 -2.83
CA LEU A 263 2.44 12.78 -1.48
C LEU A 263 3.00 11.36 -1.35
N ILE A 264 2.89 10.55 -2.41
CA ILE A 264 3.44 9.19 -2.41
C ILE A 264 4.97 9.23 -2.52
N ALA A 265 5.52 10.22 -3.23
CA ALA A 265 6.96 10.40 -3.38
C ALA A 265 7.68 10.72 -2.05
N GLU A 266 7.01 11.40 -1.10
CA GLU A 266 7.58 11.71 0.22
C GLU A 266 7.94 10.45 1.02
N PHE A 267 7.23 9.33 0.85
CA PHE A 267 7.57 8.08 1.53
C PHE A 267 8.96 7.54 1.16
N ALA A 268 9.38 7.72 -0.10
CA ALA A 268 10.72 7.34 -0.52
C ALA A 268 11.79 8.17 0.20
N LYS A 269 11.54 9.48 0.34
CA LYS A 269 12.41 10.39 1.08
C LYS A 269 12.46 10.04 2.57
N ILE A 270 11.32 9.83 3.22
CA ILE A 270 11.25 9.42 4.63
C ILE A 270 12.06 8.15 4.88
N ALA A 271 11.92 7.13 4.02
CA ALA A 271 12.68 5.89 4.16
C ALA A 271 14.19 6.11 4.06
N ARG A 272 14.65 6.97 3.13
CA ARG A 272 16.07 7.30 3.00
C ARG A 272 16.61 8.04 4.20
N ASP A 273 15.90 9.07 4.65
CA ASP A 273 16.33 9.90 5.78
C ASP A 273 16.45 9.03 7.04
N TYR A 274 15.47 8.14 7.27
CA TYR A 274 15.49 7.18 8.38
C TYR A 274 16.69 6.21 8.32
N VAL A 275 16.95 5.60 7.16
CA VAL A 275 18.10 4.67 6.99
C VAL A 275 19.43 5.40 7.19
N ASN A 276 19.56 6.62 6.66
CA ASN A 276 20.76 7.43 6.84
C ASN A 276 21.00 7.81 8.30
N GLU A 277 19.96 8.18 9.05
CA GLU A 277 20.05 8.50 10.47
C GLU A 277 20.58 7.30 11.29
N ILE A 278 20.06 6.11 11.02
CA ILE A 278 20.48 4.88 11.70
C ILE A 278 21.93 4.51 11.37
N GLN A 279 22.35 4.64 10.11
CA GLN A 279 23.72 4.35 9.69
C GLN A 279 24.71 5.38 10.24
N ASN A 280 24.35 6.67 10.26
CA ASN A 280 25.20 7.74 10.75
C ASN A 280 25.35 7.71 12.28
N SER A 281 24.30 7.35 13.01
CA SER A 281 24.33 7.22 14.48
C SER A 281 25.38 6.21 14.97
N GLU A 282 25.70 5.18 14.18
CA GLU A 282 26.72 4.18 14.51
C GLU A 282 28.14 4.65 14.15
N SER A 283 28.31 5.41 13.06
CA SER A 283 29.60 6.03 12.74
C SER A 283 30.08 7.02 13.81
N GLY A 284 29.14 7.67 14.51
CA GLY A 284 29.44 8.54 15.65
C GLY A 284 29.76 7.80 16.97
N MET A 285 29.43 6.51 17.10
CA MET A 285 29.75 5.69 18.27
C MET A 285 31.09 4.94 18.14
N MET A 286 31.60 4.72 16.92
CA MET A 286 32.90 4.05 16.71
C MET A 286 34.11 4.99 16.84
N ASP A 287 33.88 6.31 16.88
CA ASP A 287 34.91 7.37 16.96
C ASP A 287 34.98 8.06 18.35
N ALA A 288 34.70 7.32 19.43
CA ALA A 288 35.06 7.80 20.78
C ALA A 288 36.57 7.60 21.01
N PRO A 289 37.39 8.65 21.18
CA PRO A 289 38.81 8.47 21.37
C PRO A 289 39.07 7.84 22.74
N GLU A 290 39.73 6.68 22.73
CA GLU A 290 40.34 6.09 23.92
C GLU A 290 41.26 7.12 24.58
N LEU A 291 40.89 7.54 25.80
CA LEU A 291 41.77 8.27 26.70
C LEU A 291 42.95 7.36 27.09
N SER A 292 44.03 7.40 26.29
CA SER A 292 45.33 6.87 26.70
C SER A 292 46.14 7.95 27.40
N ALA A 293 46.23 7.78 28.71
CA ALA A 293 47.21 8.27 29.65
C ALA A 293 48.53 8.82 29.05
N ALA A 294 48.81 10.09 29.37
CA ALA A 294 50.18 10.57 29.60
C ALA A 294 50.13 11.78 30.55
N VAL A 295 50.22 11.51 31.85
CA VAL A 295 50.67 12.47 32.86
C VAL A 295 52.21 12.50 32.82
N SER A 296 52.79 13.69 33.09
CA SER A 296 54.21 14.05 33.32
C SER A 296 54.83 14.87 32.17
N THR A 297 55.40 16.08 32.31
CA THR A 297 55.97 16.80 33.47
C THR A 297 56.38 18.24 33.04
N MET A 298 56.03 19.28 33.83
CA MET A 298 56.75 20.57 34.08
C MET A 298 57.03 21.54 32.90
N VAL A 299 57.19 22.87 33.01
CA VAL A 299 57.18 23.88 34.10
C VAL A 299 57.07 25.28 33.46
N SER A 300 56.37 26.19 34.14
CA SER A 300 56.47 27.66 34.25
C SER A 300 56.84 28.59 33.07
N GLN A 301 56.03 29.65 32.89
CA GLN A 301 56.32 31.09 33.17
C GLN A 301 55.38 31.98 32.32
N THR A 302 54.38 32.66 32.91
CA THR A 302 54.33 34.05 33.44
C THR A 302 54.27 35.18 32.38
N THR A 303 53.29 36.10 32.57
CA THR A 303 53.22 37.55 32.16
C THR A 303 53.07 37.86 30.65
N THR A 304 52.29 38.84 30.15
CA THR A 304 51.40 39.91 30.65
C THR A 304 50.71 40.59 29.44
N PHE A 305 49.50 41.11 29.66
CA PHE A 305 48.81 42.27 29.05
C PHE A 305 49.23 42.84 27.68
N GLU A 306 48.22 43.14 26.82
CA GLU A 306 47.86 44.53 26.50
C GLU A 306 46.51 44.65 25.75
N LEU A 307 45.68 45.60 26.20
CA LEU A 307 44.51 46.15 25.50
C LEU A 307 44.97 47.13 24.41
N HIS A 308 44.25 47.21 23.29
CA HIS A 308 43.89 48.51 22.67
C HIS A 308 42.62 48.39 21.83
N GLY A 309 41.67 49.30 22.06
CA GLY A 309 40.37 49.35 21.41
C GLY A 309 40.31 50.23 20.15
N GLY A 310 39.12 50.30 19.54
CA GLY A 310 38.80 51.30 18.54
C GLY A 310 37.71 50.93 17.52
N GLN A 311 36.47 51.32 17.85
CA GLN A 311 35.47 51.95 16.95
C GLN A 311 34.73 51.15 15.85
N GLN A 312 33.44 50.91 16.14
CA GLN A 312 32.22 51.26 15.37
C GLN A 312 32.26 51.33 13.82
N ALA A 313 31.40 50.54 13.15
CA ALA A 313 30.17 51.05 12.49
C ALA A 313 29.34 49.95 11.77
N ALA A 314 28.04 49.95 12.07
CA ALA A 314 26.83 49.58 11.31
C ALA A 314 26.85 48.48 10.22
N GLN A 315 26.02 47.47 10.45
CA GLN A 315 25.57 46.43 9.50
C GLN A 315 24.04 46.56 9.35
N PRO A 316 23.43 46.35 8.16
CA PRO A 316 21.98 46.20 8.04
C PRO A 316 21.56 44.73 8.18
N ASP A 317 20.38 44.56 8.78
CA ASP A 317 19.68 43.31 9.06
C ASP A 317 19.45 42.42 7.83
N ALA A 318 19.75 41.13 7.97
CA ALA A 318 19.14 40.06 7.19
C ALA A 318 18.81 38.90 8.13
N MET A 319 17.52 38.81 8.47
CA MET A 319 16.91 37.81 9.34
C MET A 319 16.88 36.45 8.62
N THR A 320 17.68 35.49 9.09
CA THR A 320 17.52 34.05 8.80
C THR A 320 17.30 33.35 10.13
N THR A 321 16.05 32.99 10.41
CA THR A 321 15.68 32.22 11.61
C THR A 321 15.99 30.74 11.39
N THR A 322 17.10 30.31 11.98
CA THR A 322 17.43 28.91 12.23
C THR A 322 16.65 28.42 13.46
N LEU A 323 15.75 27.45 13.27
CA LEU A 323 15.08 26.74 14.35
C LEU A 323 15.80 25.40 14.55
N SER A 324 16.84 25.42 15.37
CA SER A 324 17.49 24.22 15.90
C SER A 324 17.88 24.51 17.34
N ASP A 325 16.90 24.45 18.24
CA ASP A 325 17.15 24.13 19.65
C ASP A 325 15.81 24.01 20.39
N ALA A 326 15.38 22.77 20.63
CA ALA A 326 14.61 22.37 21.81
C ALA A 326 14.30 20.87 21.70
N MET A 327 15.08 20.03 22.39
CA MET A 327 14.54 19.11 23.40
C MET A 327 15.67 18.34 24.08
N ALA A 328 15.68 18.45 25.41
CA ALA A 328 16.68 17.91 26.30
C ALA A 328 16.61 16.37 26.42
N ARG A 329 17.79 15.79 26.59
CA ARG A 329 18.07 14.37 26.83
C ARG A 329 17.36 13.82 28.08
N GLN A 330 16.77 12.63 27.97
CA GLN A 330 16.55 11.70 29.09
C GLN A 330 17.15 10.32 28.77
N PRO A 331 17.65 9.56 29.78
CA PRO A 331 18.38 8.30 29.57
C PRO A 331 17.44 7.09 29.38
N PRO A 332 17.89 6.00 28.72
CA PRO A 332 17.03 4.86 28.42
C PRO A 332 16.96 3.85 29.56
N MET A 333 15.75 3.36 29.86
CA MET A 333 15.50 2.16 30.67
C MET A 333 15.40 0.92 29.76
N PRO A 334 15.76 -0.29 30.22
CA PRO A 334 15.79 -1.48 29.39
C PRO A 334 14.39 -2.12 29.33
N GLY A 335 13.83 -2.23 28.13
CA GLY A 335 12.56 -2.92 27.87
C GLY A 335 12.60 -3.57 26.49
N SER A 336 12.33 -4.87 26.44
CA SER A 336 12.21 -5.69 25.24
C SER A 336 11.19 -5.11 24.26
N MET A 337 11.62 -4.84 23.03
CA MET A 337 10.79 -4.29 21.96
C MET A 337 9.71 -5.32 21.53
N PRO A 338 8.43 -4.93 21.44
CA PRO A 338 7.36 -5.80 20.96
C PRO A 338 7.50 -6.05 19.45
N THR A 339 7.22 -7.29 19.05
CA THR A 339 7.35 -7.79 17.68
C THR A 339 6.00 -7.66 16.95
N GLU A 340 5.53 -6.44 16.69
CA GLU A 340 4.25 -6.22 16.00
C GLU A 340 4.47 -5.61 14.62
N PHE A 341 4.01 -6.35 13.60
CA PHE A 341 3.93 -5.93 12.20
C PHE A 341 2.76 -4.93 12.07
N VAL A 342 3.00 -3.77 11.48
CA VAL A 342 1.94 -2.76 11.33
C VAL A 342 0.91 -3.26 10.29
N ASP A 343 -0.30 -3.51 10.78
CA ASP A 343 -1.43 -3.97 9.98
C ASP A 343 -1.94 -2.83 9.08
N PHE A 344 -1.81 -2.98 7.76
CA PHE A 344 -2.51 -2.16 6.76
C PHE A 344 -3.73 -2.89 6.18
N SER A 345 -4.37 -3.76 6.98
CA SER A 345 -5.79 -4.00 6.81
C SER A 345 -6.51 -2.70 7.14
N PHE A 346 -7.42 -2.25 6.30
CA PHE A 346 -8.34 -1.17 6.66
C PHE A 346 -9.03 -1.57 7.96
N ASP A 347 -8.57 -1.00 9.07
CA ASP A 347 -9.10 -1.29 10.39
C ASP A 347 -10.58 -0.93 10.38
N ASN A 348 -11.40 -1.97 10.51
CA ASN A 348 -12.84 -1.84 10.59
C ASN A 348 -13.12 -1.48 12.05
N GLY A 349 -12.95 -0.20 12.37
CA GLY A 349 -13.14 0.40 13.70
C GLY A 349 -14.56 0.23 14.24
N LEU A 350 -14.90 -0.97 14.69
CA LEU A 350 -16.21 -1.33 15.23
C LEU A 350 -16.34 -1.12 16.74
N TYR A 351 -15.41 -0.38 17.36
CA TYR A 351 -15.48 -0.02 18.78
C TYR A 351 -15.43 1.49 19.00
N GLN A 352 -16.23 2.27 18.27
CA GLN A 352 -16.85 3.52 18.75
C GLN A 352 -17.64 4.17 17.60
N VAL A 353 -18.91 3.78 17.43
CA VAL A 353 -19.82 4.50 16.52
C VAL A 353 -20.73 5.40 17.35
N SER A 354 -20.48 6.71 17.25
CA SER A 354 -21.44 7.74 17.63
C SER A 354 -22.62 7.76 16.64
N PRO A 355 -23.88 7.99 17.05
CA PRO A 355 -25.05 7.51 16.31
C PRO A 355 -25.44 8.30 15.03
N SER A 356 -24.56 9.09 14.41
CA SER A 356 -24.94 10.01 13.34
C SER A 356 -24.05 10.04 12.08
N ALA A 357 -23.06 9.18 11.93
CA ALA A 357 -22.23 9.15 10.72
C ALA A 357 -22.82 8.25 9.62
N HIS A 358 -23.09 8.82 8.44
CA HIS A 358 -23.55 8.09 7.26
C HIS A 358 -22.44 7.15 6.73
N MET A 359 -22.76 5.85 6.64
CA MET A 359 -21.86 4.80 6.15
C MET A 359 -21.64 4.93 4.64
N GLY A 360 -20.43 5.35 4.26
CA GLY A 360 -19.89 5.24 2.91
C GLY A 360 -18.42 5.63 2.93
N THR A 361 -17.52 4.68 2.68
CA THR A 361 -16.09 4.96 2.54
C THR A 361 -15.87 5.76 1.26
N ASP A 362 -15.76 7.08 1.41
CA ASP A 362 -15.42 7.99 0.32
C ASP A 362 -13.92 7.90 0.02
N VAL A 363 -13.60 7.32 -1.13
CA VAL A 363 -12.21 7.12 -1.60
C VAL A 363 -11.63 8.44 -2.15
N MET A 364 -12.43 9.50 -2.26
CA MET A 364 -11.89 10.86 -2.44
C MET A 364 -11.14 11.36 -1.19
N GLY A 365 -11.30 10.69 -0.03
CA GLY A 365 -10.61 11.03 1.22
C GLY A 365 -9.13 10.62 1.31
N ILE A 366 -8.60 9.81 0.39
CA ILE A 366 -7.18 9.39 0.41
C ILE A 366 -6.21 10.58 0.27
N PHE A 367 -6.67 11.67 -0.34
CA PHE A 367 -5.85 12.86 -0.61
C PHE A 367 -6.35 14.12 0.10
N SER A 368 -7.32 13.98 1.02
CA SER A 368 -8.07 15.11 1.56
C SER A 368 -8.13 15.17 3.08
N TYR A 369 -7.21 14.54 3.81
CA TYR A 369 -7.10 14.79 5.24
C TYR A 369 -5.67 15.02 5.72
N PHE A 370 -5.53 16.23 6.26
CA PHE A 370 -4.50 16.72 7.16
C PHE A 370 -4.18 15.71 8.28
N LEU A 371 -2.94 15.79 8.74
CA LEU A 371 -2.37 15.15 9.93
C LEU A 371 -3.39 15.01 11.07
N PRO A 372 -3.45 13.86 11.77
CA PRO A 372 -4.23 13.75 12.99
C PRO A 372 -3.74 14.78 13.99
N ASP A 373 -4.68 15.61 14.47
CA ASP A 373 -4.48 16.58 15.52
C ASP A 373 -3.73 15.93 16.70
N LEU A 374 -2.57 16.50 17.00
CA LEU A 374 -1.98 16.43 18.32
C LEU A 374 -3.04 16.92 19.31
N ASP A 375 -3.39 16.04 20.23
CA ASP A 375 -4.28 16.30 21.36
C ASP A 375 -3.92 17.65 22.03
N PRO A 376 -4.85 18.62 22.16
CA PRO A 376 -4.58 19.90 22.81
C PRO A 376 -4.59 19.73 24.33
N MET A 377 -3.61 19.00 24.87
CA MET A 377 -3.38 18.85 26.31
C MET A 377 -2.66 20.06 26.94
N PHE A 378 -2.76 21.26 26.35
CA PHE A 378 -2.28 22.51 26.97
C PHE A 378 -3.06 23.74 26.47
N TYR A 379 -4.33 23.88 26.84
CA TYR A 379 -4.95 25.22 26.98
C TYR A 379 -6.11 25.14 27.99
N GLN A 380 -5.84 25.53 29.24
CA GLN A 380 -6.89 25.88 30.20
C GLN A 380 -7.31 27.33 29.95
N GLY A 381 -8.55 27.51 29.48
CA GLY A 381 -9.21 28.82 29.35
C GLY A 381 -10.71 28.67 29.67
N PRO A 382 -11.36 29.67 30.28
CA PRO A 382 -12.45 29.43 31.22
C PRO A 382 -13.80 29.15 30.55
N THR A 383 -14.52 28.22 31.16
CA THR A 383 -15.93 27.88 30.93
C THR A 383 -16.85 29.09 31.08
N SER A 384 -17.67 29.36 30.06
CA SER A 384 -18.91 30.13 30.21
C SER A 384 -20.10 29.25 29.84
N GLN A 385 -20.95 29.04 30.85
CA GLN A 385 -22.21 28.32 30.85
C GLN A 385 -23.24 28.94 29.90
N TYR A 386 -23.98 28.10 29.18
CA TYR A 386 -25.37 28.41 28.84
C TYR A 386 -26.27 27.21 29.14
N ASN A 387 -27.01 27.34 30.24
CA ASN A 387 -28.20 26.58 30.59
C ASN A 387 -29.37 27.03 29.71
N ILE A 388 -30.10 26.10 29.06
CA ILE A 388 -31.54 26.26 28.79
C ILE A 388 -32.23 24.89 28.96
N LEU A 389 -33.18 24.84 29.90
CA LEU A 389 -34.07 23.71 30.25
C LEU A 389 -35.22 23.54 29.22
N PRO A 390 -35.92 22.39 29.21
CA PRO A 390 -37.02 22.10 28.28
C PRO A 390 -38.37 22.60 28.83
N ASN A 391 -39.33 22.90 27.95
CA ASN A 391 -40.72 23.14 28.34
C ASN A 391 -41.66 22.20 27.55
N GLU A 392 -42.48 21.46 28.30
CA GLU A 392 -43.55 20.59 27.84
C GLU A 392 -44.81 21.40 27.45
N GLY A 393 -45.57 20.89 26.47
CA GLY A 393 -47.01 20.62 26.63
C GLY A 393 -48.06 21.73 26.38
N GLY A 394 -48.93 21.47 25.39
CA GLY A 394 -50.34 21.94 25.28
C GLY A 394 -50.54 23.36 24.73
N GLU A 395 -51.58 23.72 23.98
CA GLU A 395 -52.83 23.09 23.51
C GLU A 395 -53.46 24.05 22.45
N PHE A 396 -54.12 23.46 21.45
CA PHE A 396 -55.31 23.87 20.67
C PHE A 396 -55.78 25.34 20.40
N VAL A 397 -56.54 25.42 19.27
CA VAL A 397 -57.55 26.43 18.81
C VAL A 397 -56.96 27.54 17.90
N SER A 398 -57.39 27.82 16.66
CA SER A 398 -58.54 27.45 15.80
C SER A 398 -58.10 27.51 14.33
#